data_AF-A0A8J2HW70-F1
#
_entry.id   AF-A0A8J2HW70-F1
#
_cell.length_a   1.000
_cell.length_b   1.000
_cell.length_c   1.000
_cell.angle_alpha   90.00
_cell.angle_beta   90.00
_cell.angle_gamma   90.00
#
_symmetry.space_group_name_H-M   'P 1'
#
loop_
_entity.id
_entity.type
_entity.pdbx_description
1 polymer ?
#
loop_
_entity_poly.entity_id
_entity_poly.type
_entity_poly.pdbx_seq_one_letter_code
_entity_poly.pdbx_strand_id
1 'polypeptide(L)'
;MAFHVADALKTHRRDQLIEWIKGLLAVPFVLHSHPTAVFEPNDESVEHQASIAQRRYAEILRDVEEIINDHIQHQKDGKPDRSKLKLLVPTVANFFTSLALHDAFIWQDQRRFISHRRFVPPSFNDVRLVLNTAQVMSLIRNGPLELVTFDGDVTLYDDGKDLTEDNPIIPKILDLMRRGSKIGIVTAAGYTEAKPYYGRLYGLLDAIQASDLPLEARQNLIIMGGESNFCFKFDENSPVLLRLIPREEWLLKEMLSWHESDIKDLLDRAEASLRDTIRNFRMEADVVRKERAVGIVPKRGHKFCRETLEETVLIVQKILEISEVGQRLPFCAFNGGNDVFVDIGDKSWGVLACQRIFGGIEGSKTLHVGDQFLSAGANDFKARLACTTAWIANPQETCQLLDEITELDEVHQRKTR
;
A
#
# COMPACT_ATOMS: atom_id res chain seq x y z
N MET A 1 15.24 22.58 -23.37
CA MET A 1 14.97 21.65 -22.26
C MET A 1 13.50 21.32 -22.27
N ALA A 2 13.14 20.12 -22.73
CA ALA A 2 11.76 19.68 -22.80
C ALA A 2 11.28 19.32 -21.39
N PHE A 3 10.42 20.16 -20.82
CA PHE A 3 9.55 19.77 -19.71
C PHE A 3 8.80 18.51 -20.17
N HIS A 4 9.10 17.37 -19.56
CA HIS A 4 8.36 16.14 -19.82
C HIS A 4 6.92 16.34 -19.37
N VAL A 5 6.01 16.38 -20.35
CA VAL A 5 4.54 16.43 -20.18
C VAL A 5 4.03 15.26 -19.31
N ALA A 6 4.84 14.24 -19.07
CA ALA A 6 4.54 13.09 -18.21
C ALA A 6 4.34 13.42 -16.72
N ASP A 7 4.95 14.49 -16.19
CA ASP A 7 4.80 14.85 -14.76
C ASP A 7 3.60 15.76 -14.49
N ALA A 8 3.07 16.46 -15.51
CA ALA A 8 1.91 17.35 -15.34
C ALA A 8 0.57 16.60 -15.26
N LEU A 9 0.51 15.38 -15.79
CA LEU A 9 -0.70 14.55 -15.83
C LEU A 9 -0.79 13.52 -14.71
N LYS A 10 0.24 13.39 -13.86
CA LYS A 10 0.08 12.71 -12.57
C LYS A 10 -0.64 13.66 -11.62
N THR A 11 -1.97 13.75 -11.72
CA THR A 11 -2.77 14.12 -10.55
C THR A 11 -2.64 13.00 -9.54
N HIS A 12 -1.49 12.93 -8.87
CA HIS A 12 -1.24 12.02 -7.77
C HIS A 12 -2.36 12.21 -6.75
N ARG A 13 -2.97 11.12 -6.29
CA ARG A 13 -3.77 11.17 -5.08
C ARG A 13 -2.87 11.70 -3.97
N ARG A 14 -3.05 12.97 -3.60
CA ARG A 14 -2.29 13.59 -2.52
C ARG A 14 -2.95 13.22 -1.22
N ASP A 15 -2.31 12.31 -0.48
CA ASP A 15 -2.69 12.02 0.88
C ASP A 15 -2.66 13.33 1.69
N GLN A 16 -3.82 13.71 2.24
CA GLN A 16 -3.99 14.99 2.92
C GLN A 16 -3.20 15.05 4.22
N LEU A 17 -2.92 13.92 4.88
CA LEU A 17 -2.05 13.89 6.06
C LEU A 17 -0.61 14.22 5.66
N ILE A 18 -0.12 13.65 4.55
CA ILE A 18 1.22 13.93 4.03
C ILE A 18 1.34 15.39 3.59
N GLU A 19 0.36 15.91 2.84
CA GLU A 19 0.37 17.32 2.43
C GLU A 19 0.28 18.28 3.62
N TRP A 20 -0.51 17.94 4.64
CA TRP A 20 -0.59 18.73 5.86
C TRP A 20 0.75 18.78 6.60
N ILE A 21 1.38 17.62 6.85
CA ILE A 21 2.70 17.55 7.49
C ILE A 21 3.75 18.30 6.66
N LYS A 22 3.77 18.10 5.34
CA LYS A 22 4.65 18.83 4.42
C LYS A 22 4.44 20.35 4.52
N GLY A 23 3.20 20.82 4.63
CA GLY A 23 2.89 22.23 4.85
C GLY A 23 3.48 22.77 6.16
N LEU A 24 3.44 21.98 7.25
CA LEU A 24 4.07 22.35 8.52
C LEU A 24 5.61 22.44 8.37
N LEU A 25 6.23 21.48 7.68
CA LEU A 25 7.68 21.45 7.46
C LEU A 25 8.18 22.51 6.47
N ALA A 26 7.32 23.05 5.62
CA ALA A 26 7.67 24.16 4.75
C ALA A 26 7.95 25.46 5.54
N VAL A 27 7.32 25.65 6.71
CA VAL A 27 7.48 26.88 7.51
C VAL A 27 8.92 27.05 8.00
N PRO A 28 9.55 26.09 8.72
CA PRO A 28 10.95 26.26 9.10
C PRO A 28 11.90 26.31 7.91
N PHE A 29 11.55 25.68 6.77
CA PHE A 29 12.35 25.83 5.55
C PHE A 29 12.38 27.29 5.10
N VAL A 30 11.24 27.96 4.99
CA VAL A 30 11.19 29.37 4.55
C VAL A 30 11.92 30.30 5.53
N LEU A 31 11.87 30.01 6.83
CA LEU A 31 12.48 30.85 7.86
C LEU A 31 14.00 30.63 8.02
N HIS A 32 14.52 29.45 7.67
CA HIS A 32 15.91 29.06 7.96
C HIS A 32 16.69 28.56 6.74
N SER A 33 16.05 28.39 5.58
CA SER A 33 16.79 28.25 4.34
C SER A 33 17.41 29.60 4.03
N HIS A 34 18.73 29.70 4.21
CA HIS A 34 19.51 30.86 3.77
C HIS A 34 20.13 30.53 2.39
N PRO A 35 19.38 30.61 1.28
CA PRO A 35 19.91 30.31 -0.06
C PRO A 35 21.04 31.27 -0.46
N THR A 36 21.08 32.46 0.13
CA THR A 36 22.12 33.48 -0.08
C THR A 36 23.43 33.15 0.61
N ALA A 37 23.44 32.29 1.64
CA ALA A 37 24.66 31.91 2.37
C ALA A 37 25.70 31.20 1.49
N VAL A 38 25.30 30.63 0.35
CA VAL A 38 26.22 30.07 -0.65
C VAL A 38 27.04 31.15 -1.37
N PHE A 39 26.54 32.38 -1.40
CA PHE A 39 27.15 33.53 -2.07
C PHE A 39 27.86 34.50 -1.11
N GLU A 40 27.74 34.28 0.20
CA GLU A 40 28.30 35.15 1.23
C GLU A 40 29.36 34.39 2.05
N PRO A 41 30.67 34.70 1.90
CA PRO A 41 31.75 33.93 2.50
C PRO A 41 31.89 34.06 4.03
N ASN A 42 31.07 34.89 4.68
CA ASN A 42 31.23 35.30 6.08
C ASN A 42 30.11 34.84 7.02
N ASP A 43 29.13 34.06 6.55
CA ASP A 43 27.97 33.70 7.37
C ASP A 43 28.05 32.27 7.94
N GLU A 44 27.23 32.02 8.97
CA GLU A 44 27.17 30.78 9.75
C GLU A 44 27.35 29.49 8.92
N SER A 45 28.11 28.53 9.45
CA SER A 45 28.42 27.31 8.70
C SER A 45 27.14 26.58 8.25
N VAL A 46 27.17 25.99 7.06
CA VAL A 46 26.06 25.18 6.52
C VAL A 46 25.60 24.12 7.52
N GLU A 47 26.53 23.57 8.32
CA GLU A 47 26.26 22.62 9.39
C GLU A 47 25.43 23.22 10.54
N HIS A 48 25.73 24.45 10.98
CA HIS A 48 24.96 25.13 12.01
C HIS A 48 23.50 25.33 11.58
N GLN A 49 23.31 25.80 10.35
CA GLN A 49 21.99 26.00 9.76
C GLN A 49 21.24 24.67 9.57
N ALA A 50 21.93 23.60 9.19
CA ALA A 50 21.34 22.27 9.08
C ALA A 50 20.90 21.74 10.45
N SER A 51 21.69 21.97 11.50
CA SER A 51 21.34 21.62 12.87
C SER A 51 20.08 22.35 13.36
N ILE A 52 19.95 23.64 13.05
CA ILE A 52 18.74 24.42 13.37
C ILE A 52 17.53 23.82 12.63
N ALA A 53 17.64 23.61 11.31
CA ALA A 53 16.55 23.05 10.51
C ALA A 53 16.13 21.65 10.99
N GLN A 54 17.09 20.76 11.27
CA GLN A 54 16.84 19.42 11.81
C GLN A 54 16.10 19.49 13.14
N ARG A 55 16.55 20.33 14.08
CA ARG A 55 15.87 20.52 15.36
C ARG A 55 14.41 20.95 15.15
N ARG A 56 14.16 21.93 14.28
CA ARG A 56 12.80 22.44 14.02
C ARG A 56 11.89 21.41 13.36
N TYR A 57 12.39 20.67 12.38
CA TYR A 57 11.61 19.60 11.76
C TYR A 57 11.29 18.47 12.75
N ALA A 58 12.26 18.10 13.58
CA ALA A 58 12.06 17.09 14.62
C ALA A 58 11.04 17.54 15.68
N GLU A 59 11.11 18.80 16.13
CA GLU A 59 10.11 19.41 17.04
C GLU A 59 8.70 19.33 16.45
N ILE A 60 8.50 19.78 15.20
CA ILE A 60 7.20 19.72 14.54
C ILE A 60 6.68 18.28 14.44
N LEU A 61 7.54 17.33 14.09
CA LEU A 61 7.12 15.93 13.94
C LEU A 61 6.78 15.28 15.28
N ARG A 62 7.40 15.71 16.38
CA ARG A 62 6.97 15.34 17.73
C ARG A 62 5.57 15.89 18.05
N ASP A 63 5.31 17.16 17.75
CA ASP A 63 3.98 17.74 17.97
C ASP A 63 2.89 17.04 17.14
N VAL A 64 3.23 16.67 15.89
CA VAL A 64 2.34 15.87 15.03
C VAL A 64 2.11 14.48 15.63
N GLU A 65 3.15 13.83 16.14
CA GLU A 65 3.05 12.53 16.81
C GLU A 65 2.10 12.59 18.02
N GLU A 66 2.16 13.65 18.83
CA GLU A 66 1.22 13.87 19.93
C GLU A 66 -0.23 14.04 19.45
N ILE A 67 -0.44 14.78 18.35
CA ILE A 67 -1.77 14.94 17.74
C ILE A 67 -2.32 13.60 17.21
N ILE A 68 -1.46 12.73 16.67
CA ILE A 68 -1.85 11.38 16.22
C ILE A 68 -2.17 10.50 17.43
N ASN A 69 -1.40 10.58 18.51
CA ASN A 69 -1.68 9.84 19.75
C ASN A 69 -3.00 10.27 20.38
N ASP A 70 -3.34 11.57 20.36
CA ASP A 70 -4.68 12.08 20.73
C ASP A 70 -5.79 11.46 19.87
N HIS A 71 -5.58 11.36 18.55
CA HIS A 71 -6.53 10.71 17.65
C HIS A 71 -6.73 9.23 17.98
N ILE A 72 -5.65 8.50 18.25
CA ILE A 72 -5.70 7.09 18.65
C ILE A 72 -6.52 6.91 19.93
N GLN A 73 -6.38 7.82 20.91
CA GLN A 73 -7.16 7.76 22.14
C GLN A 73 -8.65 7.97 21.87
N HIS A 74 -9.00 8.98 21.07
CA HIS A 74 -10.39 9.22 20.66
C HIS A 74 -10.99 8.06 19.84
N GLN A 75 -10.19 7.40 19.00
CA GLN A 75 -10.57 6.20 18.27
C GLN A 75 -10.94 5.06 19.24
N LYS A 76 -10.12 4.83 20.27
CA LYS A 76 -10.39 3.81 21.32
C LYS A 76 -11.66 4.12 22.12
N ASP A 77 -11.95 5.40 22.33
CA ASP A 77 -13.16 5.86 23.02
C ASP A 77 -14.41 5.84 22.11
N GLY A 78 -14.29 5.36 20.87
CA GLY A 78 -15.37 5.29 19.88
C GLY A 78 -15.83 6.66 19.37
N LYS A 79 -14.98 7.69 19.50
CA LYS A 79 -15.29 9.10 19.15
C LYS A 79 -14.18 9.75 18.30
N PRO A 80 -13.71 9.12 17.21
CA PRO A 80 -12.58 9.65 16.42
C PRO A 80 -12.85 11.06 15.85
N ASP A 81 -14.11 11.39 15.55
CA ASP A 81 -14.56 12.69 15.03
C ASP A 81 -14.35 13.87 16.00
N ARG A 82 -14.02 13.59 17.27
CA ARG A 82 -13.75 14.63 18.28
C ARG A 82 -12.28 15.01 18.40
N SER A 83 -11.38 14.22 17.81
CA SER A 83 -9.95 14.47 17.87
C SER A 83 -9.54 15.72 17.10
N LYS A 84 -8.47 16.38 17.55
CA LYS A 84 -7.92 17.54 16.83
C LYS A 84 -7.47 17.17 15.41
N LEU A 85 -6.87 15.99 15.24
CA LEU A 85 -6.39 15.54 13.94
C LEU A 85 -7.53 15.41 12.92
N LYS A 86 -8.68 14.85 13.32
CA LYS A 86 -9.82 14.64 12.42
C LYS A 86 -10.45 15.97 11.98
N LEU A 87 -10.40 17.00 12.81
CA LEU A 87 -10.83 18.36 12.45
C LEU A 87 -9.88 19.02 11.44
N LEU A 88 -8.56 18.82 11.61
CA LEU A 88 -7.54 19.41 10.73
C LEU A 88 -7.39 18.67 9.40
N VAL A 89 -7.53 17.34 9.44
CA VAL A 89 -7.39 16.44 8.29
C VAL A 89 -8.61 15.49 8.26
N PRO A 90 -9.78 15.93 7.75
CA PRO A 90 -11.03 15.15 7.78
C PRO A 90 -10.96 13.79 7.11
N THR A 91 -10.03 13.62 6.15
CA THR A 91 -9.83 12.37 5.41
C THR A 91 -9.00 11.33 6.17
N VAL A 92 -8.47 11.65 7.35
CA VAL A 92 -7.68 10.69 8.13
C VAL A 92 -8.54 9.50 8.55
N ALA A 93 -7.96 8.31 8.43
CA ALA A 93 -8.55 7.04 8.82
C ALA A 93 -8.02 6.60 10.20
N ASN A 94 -8.28 5.35 10.55
CA ASN A 94 -7.81 4.77 11.80
C ASN A 94 -6.29 4.62 11.82
N PHE A 95 -5.71 4.71 13.01
CA PHE A 95 -4.32 4.33 13.27
C PHE A 95 -4.28 3.06 14.12
N PHE A 96 -3.41 2.12 13.75
CA PHE A 96 -3.24 0.85 14.47
C PHE A 96 -2.09 0.89 15.48
N THR A 97 -1.19 1.84 15.33
CA THR A 97 -0.05 2.08 16.22
C THR A 97 0.14 3.58 16.41
N SER A 98 0.81 3.98 17.50
CA SER A 98 1.48 5.30 17.52
C SER A 98 2.47 5.39 16.35
N LEU A 99 2.91 6.59 15.99
CA LEU A 99 3.92 6.80 14.94
C LEU A 99 5.09 7.54 15.55
N ALA A 100 6.26 6.90 15.64
CA ALA A 100 7.50 7.50 16.16
C ALA A 100 8.10 8.52 15.17
N LEU A 101 7.35 9.57 14.82
CA LEU A 101 7.66 10.51 13.75
C LEU A 101 8.95 11.29 14.01
N HIS A 102 9.18 11.69 15.26
CA HIS A 102 10.41 12.38 15.65
C HIS A 102 11.64 11.53 15.31
N ASP A 103 11.66 10.29 15.79
CA ASP A 103 12.79 9.38 15.61
C ASP A 103 12.94 8.94 14.15
N ALA A 104 11.82 8.70 13.48
CA ALA A 104 11.79 8.35 12.06
C ALA A 104 12.35 9.46 11.18
N PHE A 105 12.09 10.72 11.52
CA PHE A 105 12.69 11.84 10.80
C PHE A 105 14.18 11.94 11.02
N ILE A 106 14.67 11.81 12.26
CA ILE A 106 16.11 11.79 12.51
C ILE A 106 16.79 10.67 11.72
N TRP A 107 16.17 9.49 11.68
CA TRP A 107 16.67 8.34 10.91
C TRP A 107 16.76 8.61 9.41
N GLN A 108 15.74 9.25 8.84
CA GLN A 108 15.70 9.56 7.42
C GLN A 108 16.57 10.76 7.05
N ASP A 109 16.65 11.76 7.92
CA ASP A 109 17.48 12.95 7.70
C ASP A 109 18.97 12.60 7.66
N GLN A 110 19.42 11.65 8.49
CA GLN A 110 20.80 11.13 8.44
C GLN A 110 21.17 10.48 7.11
N ARG A 111 20.19 9.96 6.36
CA ARG A 111 20.38 9.25 5.08
C ARG A 111 20.16 10.16 3.88
N ARG A 112 19.19 11.08 3.98
CA ARG A 112 18.70 11.90 2.87
C ARG A 112 19.07 13.38 2.98
N PHE A 113 19.70 13.78 4.08
CA PHE A 113 20.17 15.14 4.35
C PHE A 113 19.08 16.19 4.06
N ILE A 114 17.85 15.93 4.51
CA ILE A 114 16.67 16.76 4.27
C ILE A 114 16.94 18.17 4.83
N SER A 115 17.45 18.26 6.05
CA SER A 115 17.77 19.50 6.74
C SER A 115 18.99 20.25 6.19
N HIS A 116 19.81 19.61 5.35
CA HIS A 116 20.92 20.29 4.69
C HIS A 116 20.50 21.04 3.42
N ARG A 117 19.29 20.81 2.91
CA ARG A 117 18.83 21.47 1.68
C ARG A 117 18.58 22.96 1.93
N ARG A 118 18.91 23.79 0.94
CA ARG A 118 18.78 25.26 1.01
C ARG A 118 17.87 25.85 -0.06
N PHE A 119 17.60 25.09 -1.13
CA PHE A 119 16.78 25.54 -2.26
C PHE A 119 15.54 24.67 -2.47
N VAL A 120 15.49 23.50 -1.83
CA VAL A 120 14.42 22.53 -1.99
C VAL A 120 13.86 22.17 -0.61
N PRO A 121 12.59 22.49 -0.30
CA PRO A 121 11.98 22.12 0.96
C PRO A 121 11.74 20.61 1.06
N PRO A 122 11.41 20.08 2.25
CA PRO A 122 10.90 18.72 2.39
C PRO A 122 9.75 18.46 1.41
N SER A 123 9.89 17.40 0.61
CA SER A 123 8.94 17.03 -0.42
C SER A 123 7.85 16.09 0.12
N PHE A 124 6.84 15.81 -0.71
CA PHE A 124 5.83 14.80 -0.40
C PHE A 124 6.48 13.43 -0.14
N ASN A 125 7.47 13.07 -0.96
CA ASN A 125 8.19 11.80 -0.82
C ASN A 125 9.05 11.75 0.45
N ASP A 126 9.66 12.87 0.87
CA ASP A 126 10.41 12.90 2.13
C ASP A 126 9.47 12.57 3.30
N VAL A 127 8.30 13.21 3.36
CA VAL A 127 7.29 12.96 4.41
C VAL A 127 6.72 11.53 4.32
N ARG A 128 6.40 11.05 3.12
CA ARG A 128 5.94 9.67 2.88
C ARG A 128 6.91 8.65 3.45
N LEU A 129 8.20 8.83 3.19
CA LEU A 129 9.22 7.88 3.65
C LEU A 129 9.47 7.99 5.15
N VAL A 130 9.39 9.20 5.74
CA VAL A 130 9.39 9.36 7.21
C VAL A 130 8.21 8.62 7.84
N LEU A 131 7.02 8.68 7.24
CA LEU A 131 5.85 7.95 7.72
C LEU A 131 6.01 6.43 7.60
N ASN A 132 6.59 5.93 6.50
CA ASN A 132 6.91 4.51 6.36
C ASN A 132 7.85 4.04 7.49
N THR A 133 8.92 4.79 7.75
CA THR A 133 9.85 4.52 8.85
C THR A 133 9.17 4.57 10.21
N ALA A 134 8.32 5.56 10.45
CA ALA A 134 7.61 5.71 11.72
C ALA A 134 6.70 4.51 12.00
N GLN A 135 6.03 3.98 10.98
CA GLN A 135 5.24 2.75 11.10
C GLN A 135 6.11 1.55 11.44
N VAL A 136 7.21 1.33 10.70
CA VAL A 136 8.14 0.23 10.97
C VAL A 136 8.72 0.31 12.38
N MET A 137 9.20 1.49 12.80
CA MET A 137 9.70 1.71 14.15
C MET A 137 8.65 1.37 15.21
N SER A 138 7.41 1.81 15.03
CA SER A 138 6.34 1.55 15.98
C SER A 138 5.93 0.09 16.03
N LEU A 139 5.88 -0.61 14.89
CA LEU A 139 5.60 -2.04 14.83
C LEU A 139 6.64 -2.82 15.65
N ILE A 140 7.93 -2.59 15.37
CA ILE A 140 9.06 -3.24 16.03
C ILE A 140 9.07 -2.95 17.54
N ARG A 141 8.85 -1.68 17.94
CA ARG A 141 8.81 -1.28 19.37
C ARG A 141 7.66 -1.93 20.14
N ASN A 142 6.55 -2.22 19.47
CA ASN A 142 5.38 -2.84 20.09
C ASN A 142 5.45 -4.37 20.09
N GLY A 143 6.53 -4.97 19.55
CA GLY A 143 6.80 -6.41 19.53
C GLY A 143 7.11 -6.93 18.12
N PRO A 144 7.11 -8.26 17.92
CA PRO A 144 7.46 -8.82 16.62
C PRO A 144 6.45 -8.40 15.54
N LEU A 145 6.96 -8.18 14.33
CA LEU A 145 6.14 -8.03 13.13
C LEU A 145 5.62 -9.40 12.71
N GLU A 146 4.33 -9.64 12.92
CA GLU A 146 3.75 -10.98 12.77
C GLU A 146 3.29 -11.27 11.35
N LEU A 147 2.78 -10.27 10.63
CA LEU A 147 2.32 -10.42 9.25
C LEU A 147 2.82 -9.25 8.39
N VAL A 148 3.42 -9.60 7.24
CA VAL A 148 3.69 -8.64 6.17
C VAL A 148 2.89 -9.05 4.95
N THR A 149 2.05 -8.14 4.48
CA THR A 149 1.31 -8.34 3.23
C THR A 149 1.90 -7.45 2.15
N PHE A 150 2.01 -7.96 0.94
CA PHE A 150 2.52 -7.23 -0.21
C PHE A 150 1.43 -7.13 -1.26
N ASP A 151 1.32 -5.97 -1.89
CA ASP A 151 0.73 -5.90 -3.22
C ASP A 151 1.62 -6.64 -4.25
N GLY A 152 1.02 -7.11 -5.34
CA GLY A 152 1.73 -7.75 -6.44
C GLY A 152 2.45 -6.73 -7.32
N ASP A 153 1.72 -6.20 -8.30
CA ASP A 153 2.25 -5.30 -9.31
C ASP A 153 2.80 -3.99 -8.70
N VAL A 154 3.91 -3.50 -9.27
CA VAL A 154 4.62 -2.27 -8.88
C VAL A 154 5.20 -2.27 -7.45
N THR A 155 4.97 -3.36 -6.71
CA THR A 155 5.49 -3.55 -5.36
C THR A 155 6.52 -4.67 -5.29
N LEU A 156 6.19 -5.86 -5.80
CA LEU A 156 7.11 -7.00 -5.86
C LEU A 156 7.87 -7.07 -7.19
N TYR A 157 7.26 -6.60 -8.28
CA TYR A 157 7.80 -6.61 -9.63
C TYR A 157 7.24 -5.43 -10.42
N ASP A 158 7.90 -5.05 -11.51
CA ASP A 158 7.36 -3.98 -12.38
C ASP A 158 6.02 -4.39 -12.99
N ASP A 159 5.19 -3.39 -13.31
CA ASP A 159 3.85 -3.57 -13.89
C ASP A 159 3.84 -4.60 -15.03
N GLY A 160 3.01 -5.64 -14.86
CA GLY A 160 2.81 -6.68 -15.85
C GLY A 160 3.95 -7.70 -15.97
N LYS A 161 5.00 -7.63 -15.14
CA LYS A 161 6.09 -8.63 -15.10
C LYS A 161 5.84 -9.73 -14.07
N ASP A 162 6.75 -10.70 -14.05
CA ASP A 162 6.75 -11.81 -13.09
C ASP A 162 7.89 -11.62 -12.07
N LEU A 163 7.75 -12.24 -10.89
CA LEU A 163 8.78 -12.29 -9.87
C LEU A 163 9.80 -13.39 -10.21
N THR A 164 10.91 -13.00 -10.82
CA THR A 164 11.98 -13.90 -11.27
C THR A 164 12.93 -14.27 -10.11
N GLU A 165 13.66 -15.38 -10.26
CA GLU A 165 14.57 -15.95 -9.25
C GLU A 165 15.67 -14.99 -8.77
N ASP A 166 16.11 -14.08 -9.64
CA ASP A 166 17.17 -13.10 -9.37
C ASP A 166 16.65 -11.81 -8.69
N ASN A 167 15.35 -11.72 -8.42
CA ASN A 167 14.77 -10.52 -7.84
C ASN A 167 15.28 -10.30 -6.40
N PRO A 168 15.86 -9.11 -6.10
CA PRO A 168 16.49 -8.84 -4.80
C PRO A 168 15.51 -8.79 -3.62
N ILE A 169 14.20 -8.75 -3.87
CA ILE A 169 13.17 -8.80 -2.82
C ILE A 169 13.06 -10.20 -2.20
N ILE A 170 13.28 -11.27 -2.99
CA ILE A 170 13.12 -12.65 -2.54
C ILE A 170 13.95 -12.96 -1.28
N PRO A 171 15.27 -12.72 -1.23
CA PRO A 171 16.04 -13.02 -0.01
C PRO A 171 15.58 -12.21 1.21
N LYS A 172 15.01 -11.02 1.00
CA LYS A 172 14.48 -10.16 2.08
C LYS A 172 13.16 -10.70 2.63
N ILE A 173 12.27 -11.22 1.77
CA ILE A 173 11.05 -11.93 2.18
C ILE A 173 11.43 -13.20 2.95
N LEU A 174 12.41 -13.96 2.47
CA LEU A 174 12.90 -15.15 3.21
C LEU A 174 13.48 -14.78 4.57
N ASP A 175 14.16 -13.63 4.72
CA ASP A 175 14.62 -13.16 6.03
C ASP A 175 13.47 -12.85 7.00
N LEU A 176 12.41 -12.19 6.51
CA LEU A 176 11.17 -12.00 7.30
C LEU A 176 10.58 -13.34 7.76
N MET A 177 10.49 -14.32 6.87
CA MET A 177 9.99 -15.65 7.20
C MET A 177 10.88 -16.36 8.23
N ARG A 178 12.21 -16.22 8.15
CA ARG A 178 13.16 -16.76 9.15
C ARG A 178 12.96 -16.13 10.53
N ARG A 179 12.59 -14.84 10.58
CA ARG A 179 12.26 -14.12 11.83
C ARG A 179 10.86 -14.43 12.36
N GLY A 180 10.09 -15.26 11.64
CA GLY A 180 8.78 -15.74 12.06
C GLY A 180 7.60 -14.97 11.48
N SER A 181 7.83 -13.93 10.67
CA SER A 181 6.75 -13.20 10.01
C SER A 181 6.03 -14.10 9.00
N LYS A 182 4.70 -14.00 9.00
CA LYS A 182 3.83 -14.57 7.98
C LYS A 182 3.80 -13.65 6.76
N ILE A 183 3.61 -14.21 5.57
CA ILE A 183 3.62 -13.46 4.31
C ILE A 183 2.27 -13.62 3.61
N GLY A 184 1.64 -12.50 3.28
CA GLY A 184 0.49 -12.43 2.39
C GLY A 184 0.86 -11.72 1.09
N ILE A 185 0.38 -12.19 -0.06
CA ILE A 185 0.44 -11.46 -1.33
C ILE A 185 -0.99 -11.18 -1.75
N VAL A 186 -1.40 -9.92 -1.76
CA VAL A 186 -2.76 -9.48 -2.06
C VAL A 186 -2.75 -8.77 -3.41
N THR A 187 -3.33 -9.39 -4.45
CA THR A 187 -3.27 -8.88 -5.83
C THR A 187 -4.66 -8.71 -6.44
N ALA A 188 -4.82 -7.68 -7.26
CA ALA A 188 -6.02 -7.48 -8.07
C ALA A 188 -6.18 -8.56 -9.17
N ALA A 189 -5.10 -9.24 -9.56
CA ALA A 189 -5.17 -10.34 -10.50
C ALA A 189 -6.03 -11.48 -9.92
N GLY A 190 -7.18 -11.73 -10.54
CA GLY A 190 -8.16 -12.73 -10.09
C GLY A 190 -8.30 -13.91 -11.06
N TYR A 191 -7.64 -15.02 -10.73
CA TYR A 191 -7.76 -16.32 -11.38
C TYR A 191 -8.33 -17.38 -10.42
N THR A 192 -9.13 -18.30 -10.97
CA THR A 192 -9.72 -19.43 -10.23
C THR A 192 -8.71 -20.56 -10.00
N GLU A 193 -7.68 -20.65 -10.83
CA GLU A 193 -6.66 -21.70 -10.79
C GLU A 193 -5.33 -21.19 -10.21
N ALA A 194 -4.53 -22.10 -9.64
CA ALA A 194 -3.25 -21.76 -9.02
C ALA A 194 -2.13 -21.44 -10.02
N LYS A 195 -2.17 -22.06 -11.21
CA LYS A 195 -1.08 -22.01 -12.20
C LYS A 195 -0.73 -20.58 -12.67
N PRO A 196 -1.70 -19.67 -12.95
CA PRO A 196 -1.38 -18.29 -13.28
C PRO A 196 -0.63 -17.55 -12.16
N TYR A 197 -1.00 -17.77 -10.90
CA TYR A 197 -0.30 -17.16 -9.77
C TYR A 197 1.12 -17.71 -9.63
N TYR A 198 1.33 -19.00 -9.85
CA TYR A 198 2.68 -19.56 -9.93
C TYR A 198 3.50 -18.86 -11.02
N GLY A 199 2.96 -18.69 -12.23
CA GLY A 199 3.65 -17.97 -13.31
C GLY A 199 4.13 -16.57 -12.90
N ARG A 200 3.34 -15.85 -12.10
CA ARG A 200 3.68 -14.50 -11.59
C ARG A 200 4.68 -14.51 -10.44
N LEU A 201 4.78 -15.61 -9.70
CA LEU A 201 5.47 -15.68 -8.39
C LEU A 201 6.51 -16.80 -8.31
N TYR A 202 6.85 -17.46 -9.42
CA TYR A 202 7.64 -18.68 -9.43
C TYR A 202 8.99 -18.49 -8.74
N GLY A 203 9.67 -17.35 -8.95
CA GLY A 203 10.95 -17.07 -8.31
C GLY A 203 10.90 -17.11 -6.78
N LEU A 204 9.82 -16.59 -6.18
CA LEU A 204 9.63 -16.67 -4.72
C LEU A 204 9.20 -18.07 -4.27
N LEU A 205 8.27 -18.70 -4.99
CA LEU A 205 7.76 -20.03 -4.62
C LEU A 205 8.86 -21.09 -4.67
N ASP A 206 9.66 -21.09 -5.73
CA ASP A 206 10.78 -22.01 -5.91
C ASP A 206 11.88 -21.72 -4.89
N ALA A 207 12.14 -20.45 -4.57
CA ALA A 207 13.09 -20.07 -3.52
C ALA A 207 12.62 -20.53 -2.11
N ILE A 208 11.33 -20.44 -1.80
CA ILE A 208 10.76 -20.99 -0.55
C ILE A 208 10.92 -22.51 -0.53
N GLN A 209 10.60 -23.19 -1.64
CA GLN A 209 10.74 -24.64 -1.75
C GLN A 209 12.19 -25.11 -1.55
N ALA A 210 13.16 -24.38 -2.09
CA ALA A 210 14.59 -24.68 -1.99
C ALA A 210 15.25 -24.17 -0.69
N SER A 211 14.55 -23.38 0.12
CA SER A 211 15.10 -22.77 1.33
C SER A 211 15.33 -23.77 2.47
N ASP A 212 16.12 -23.34 3.45
CA ASP A 212 16.38 -24.03 4.72
C ASP A 212 15.28 -23.82 5.77
N LEU A 213 14.16 -23.17 5.39
CA LEU A 213 13.05 -22.88 6.29
C LEU A 213 12.35 -24.18 6.75
N PRO A 214 12.00 -24.29 8.05
CA PRO A 214 11.13 -25.36 8.53
C PRO A 214 9.84 -25.43 7.72
N LEU A 215 9.23 -26.62 7.61
CA LEU A 215 8.00 -26.81 6.85
C LEU A 215 6.88 -25.85 7.30
N GLU A 216 6.72 -25.66 8.61
CA GLU A 216 5.76 -24.70 9.17
C GLU A 216 6.04 -23.26 8.73
N ALA A 217 7.31 -22.89 8.55
CA ALA A 217 7.71 -21.58 8.06
C ALA A 217 7.40 -21.43 6.55
N ARG A 218 7.70 -22.44 5.74
CA ARG A 218 7.38 -22.47 4.30
C ARG A 218 5.86 -22.36 4.05
N GLN A 219 5.06 -22.95 4.92
CA GLN A 219 3.59 -22.86 4.87
C GLN A 219 3.00 -21.51 5.32
N ASN A 220 3.83 -20.54 5.73
CA ASN A 220 3.39 -19.20 6.13
C ASN A 220 3.24 -18.22 4.96
N LEU A 221 3.05 -18.72 3.74
CA LEU A 221 2.74 -17.91 2.56
C LEU A 221 1.28 -18.13 2.14
N ILE A 222 0.55 -17.03 1.99
CA ILE A 222 -0.80 -16.96 1.43
C ILE A 222 -0.83 -16.00 0.25
N ILE A 223 -1.55 -16.36 -0.81
CA ILE A 223 -1.83 -15.49 -1.95
C ILE A 223 -3.34 -15.24 -2.00
N MET A 224 -3.74 -13.98 -1.88
CA MET A 224 -5.10 -13.49 -2.06
C MET A 224 -5.23 -12.87 -3.45
N GLY A 225 -5.95 -13.54 -4.34
CA GLY A 225 -6.20 -13.09 -5.71
C GLY A 225 -7.58 -12.49 -5.90
N GLY A 226 -7.70 -11.61 -6.90
CA GLY A 226 -8.90 -10.82 -7.16
C GLY A 226 -9.28 -9.97 -5.95
N GLU A 227 -8.26 -9.37 -5.33
CA GLU A 227 -8.28 -8.63 -4.05
C GLU A 227 -8.66 -9.47 -2.83
N SER A 228 -9.85 -10.08 -2.84
CA SER A 228 -10.39 -10.89 -1.75
C SER A 228 -11.32 -11.99 -2.25
N ASN A 229 -11.03 -12.58 -3.42
CA ASN A 229 -11.94 -13.52 -4.08
C ASN A 229 -11.40 -14.96 -4.15
N PHE A 230 -10.09 -15.13 -4.22
CA PHE A 230 -9.43 -16.43 -4.27
C PHE A 230 -8.29 -16.48 -3.26
N CYS A 231 -8.13 -17.59 -2.56
CA CYS A 231 -7.07 -17.76 -1.57
C CYS A 231 -6.27 -19.02 -1.88
N PHE A 232 -4.95 -18.89 -1.95
CA PHE A 232 -4.04 -19.98 -2.20
C PHE A 232 -3.00 -20.07 -1.08
N LYS A 233 -2.64 -21.30 -0.71
CA LYS A 233 -1.57 -21.58 0.25
C LYS A 233 -0.42 -22.28 -0.45
N PHE A 234 0.79 -22.01 0.03
CA PHE A 234 1.96 -22.79 -0.34
C PHE A 234 1.76 -24.29 -0.02
N ASP A 235 2.08 -25.15 -0.97
CA ASP A 235 2.02 -26.61 -0.84
C ASP A 235 3.17 -27.26 -1.62
N GLU A 236 4.16 -27.79 -0.91
CA GLU A 236 5.35 -28.43 -1.49
C GLU A 236 5.04 -29.68 -2.34
N ASN A 237 3.84 -30.25 -2.19
CA ASN A 237 3.41 -31.43 -2.96
C ASN A 237 2.67 -31.05 -4.24
N SER A 238 2.30 -29.78 -4.41
CA SER A 238 1.65 -29.28 -5.61
C SER A 238 2.70 -29.04 -6.71
N PRO A 239 2.44 -29.44 -7.97
CA PRO A 239 3.37 -29.19 -9.08
C PRO A 239 3.56 -27.69 -9.39
N VAL A 240 2.68 -26.84 -8.88
CA VAL A 240 2.76 -25.38 -8.99
C VAL A 240 2.96 -24.71 -7.62
N LEU A 241 3.37 -25.49 -6.61
CA LEU A 241 3.66 -25.07 -5.23
C LEU A 241 2.52 -24.35 -4.50
N LEU A 242 1.31 -24.41 -5.05
CA LEU A 242 0.13 -23.71 -4.56
C LEU A 242 -1.08 -24.64 -4.60
N ARG A 243 -1.91 -24.54 -3.56
CA ARG A 243 -3.23 -25.15 -3.50
C ARG A 243 -4.30 -24.11 -3.18
N LEU A 244 -5.46 -24.23 -3.83
CA LEU A 244 -6.63 -23.41 -3.52
C LEU A 244 -7.14 -23.76 -2.12
N ILE A 245 -7.46 -22.74 -1.32
CA ILE A 245 -8.14 -22.90 -0.03
C ILE A 245 -9.65 -22.72 -0.23
N PRO A 246 -10.48 -23.68 0.20
CA PRO A 246 -11.94 -23.54 0.22
C PRO A 246 -12.38 -22.25 0.90
N ARG A 247 -13.41 -21.60 0.36
CA ARG A 247 -13.83 -20.26 0.78
C ARG A 247 -14.30 -20.22 2.23
N GLU A 248 -14.90 -21.30 2.70
CA GLU A 248 -15.42 -21.46 4.06
C GLU A 248 -14.31 -21.37 5.12
N GLU A 249 -13.06 -21.66 4.76
CA GLU A 249 -11.92 -21.64 5.69
C GLU A 249 -11.40 -20.22 5.97
N TRP A 250 -11.58 -19.28 5.04
CA TRP A 250 -10.94 -17.96 5.14
C TRP A 250 -11.89 -16.76 5.05
N LEU A 251 -13.13 -16.95 4.57
CA LEU A 251 -14.10 -15.85 4.52
C LEU A 251 -14.34 -15.26 5.91
N LEU A 252 -14.46 -13.93 5.93
CA LEU A 252 -14.83 -13.17 7.12
C LEU A 252 -16.35 -13.24 7.34
N LYS A 253 -16.80 -13.00 8.58
CA LYS A 253 -18.23 -13.12 8.92
C LYS A 253 -19.09 -12.16 8.09
N GLU A 254 -18.57 -10.97 7.85
CA GLU A 254 -19.18 -9.93 7.05
C GLU A 254 -19.28 -10.35 5.57
N MET A 255 -18.25 -11.00 5.03
CA MET A 255 -18.28 -11.52 3.65
C MET A 255 -19.33 -12.60 3.43
N LEU A 256 -19.66 -13.38 4.47
CA LEU A 256 -20.73 -14.37 4.44
C LEU A 256 -22.13 -13.73 4.41
N SER A 257 -22.24 -12.47 4.83
CA SER A 257 -23.51 -11.74 4.80
C SER A 257 -23.80 -11.07 3.44
N TRP A 258 -22.85 -11.11 2.50
CA TRP A 258 -23.03 -10.55 1.17
C TRP A 258 -24.01 -11.40 0.35
N HIS A 259 -25.16 -10.83 0.04
CA HIS A 259 -26.21 -11.52 -0.68
C HIS A 259 -25.89 -11.64 -2.18
N GLU A 260 -26.11 -12.83 -2.75
CA GLU A 260 -25.93 -13.09 -4.18
C GLU A 260 -26.76 -12.15 -5.06
N SER A 261 -27.94 -11.71 -4.59
CA SER A 261 -28.76 -10.71 -5.30
C SER A 261 -28.09 -9.34 -5.38
N ASP A 262 -27.43 -8.89 -4.30
CA ASP A 262 -26.70 -7.63 -4.29
C ASP A 262 -25.43 -7.74 -5.15
N ILE A 263 -24.71 -8.87 -5.09
CA ILE A 263 -23.52 -9.11 -5.93
C ILE A 263 -23.91 -9.02 -7.41
N LYS A 264 -25.00 -9.69 -7.78
CA LYS A 264 -25.51 -9.65 -9.15
C LYS A 264 -25.92 -8.23 -9.57
N ASP A 265 -26.68 -7.51 -8.75
CA ASP A 265 -27.13 -6.14 -9.07
C ASP A 265 -25.94 -5.18 -9.24
N LEU A 266 -24.94 -5.23 -8.34
CA LEU A 266 -23.75 -4.40 -8.44
C LEU A 266 -22.98 -4.68 -9.73
N LEU A 267 -22.71 -5.96 -10.03
CA LEU A 267 -21.98 -6.33 -11.23
C LEU A 267 -22.78 -6.05 -12.52
N ASP A 268 -24.11 -6.16 -12.51
CA ASP A 268 -24.96 -5.80 -13.65
C ASP A 268 -24.90 -4.29 -13.95
N ARG A 269 -24.89 -3.46 -12.89
CA ARG A 269 -24.71 -2.00 -13.02
C ARG A 269 -23.32 -1.62 -13.51
N ALA A 270 -22.30 -2.28 -12.97
CA ALA A 270 -20.91 -2.11 -13.40
C ALA A 270 -20.77 -2.48 -14.88
N GLU A 271 -21.32 -3.62 -15.30
CA GLU A 271 -21.32 -4.07 -16.69
C GLU A 271 -22.03 -3.08 -17.62
N ALA A 272 -23.21 -2.59 -17.23
CA ALA A 272 -23.94 -1.59 -18.01
C ALA A 272 -23.10 -0.31 -18.19
N SER A 273 -22.48 0.19 -17.12
CA SER A 273 -21.58 1.36 -17.17
C SER A 273 -20.36 1.13 -18.06
N LEU A 274 -19.73 -0.05 -17.98
CA LEU A 274 -18.63 -0.45 -18.84
C LEU A 274 -19.06 -0.53 -20.32
N ARG A 275 -20.25 -1.05 -20.60
CA ARG A 275 -20.80 -1.07 -21.97
C ARG A 275 -21.09 0.33 -22.50
N ASP A 276 -21.52 1.25 -21.65
CA ASP A 276 -21.78 2.64 -22.02
C ASP A 276 -20.48 3.39 -22.33
N THR A 277 -19.45 3.22 -21.50
CA THR A 277 -18.11 3.77 -21.73
C THR A 277 -17.47 3.22 -23.01
N ILE A 278 -17.58 1.91 -23.28
CA ILE A 278 -17.13 1.32 -24.56
C ILE A 278 -17.78 2.03 -25.75
N ARG A 279 -19.10 2.28 -25.71
CA ARG A 279 -19.82 2.96 -26.81
C ARG A 279 -19.42 4.43 -26.93
N ASN A 280 -19.32 5.14 -25.80
CA ASN A 280 -19.02 6.57 -25.77
C ASN A 280 -17.60 6.88 -26.25
N PHE A 281 -16.62 6.07 -25.85
CA PHE A 281 -15.23 6.22 -26.26
C PHE A 281 -14.87 5.41 -27.51
N ARG A 282 -15.83 4.67 -28.09
CA ARG A 282 -15.66 3.80 -29.26
C ARG A 282 -14.49 2.83 -29.09
N MET A 283 -14.42 2.21 -27.92
CA MET A 283 -13.32 1.31 -27.55
C MET A 283 -13.44 -0.02 -28.29
N GLU A 284 -12.32 -0.53 -28.79
CA GLU A 284 -12.23 -1.91 -29.27
C GLU A 284 -12.00 -2.85 -28.09
N ALA A 285 -13.09 -3.16 -27.37
CA ALA A 285 -13.08 -3.88 -26.12
C ALA A 285 -14.05 -5.08 -26.12
N ASP A 286 -13.70 -6.11 -25.37
CA ASP A 286 -14.58 -7.20 -24.97
C ASP A 286 -14.92 -7.07 -23.47
N VAL A 287 -16.17 -7.33 -23.12
CA VAL A 287 -16.62 -7.36 -21.72
C VAL A 287 -16.39 -8.76 -21.15
N VAL A 288 -15.76 -8.84 -19.98
CA VAL A 288 -15.48 -10.09 -19.27
C VAL A 288 -16.26 -10.10 -17.96
N ARG A 289 -17.18 -11.05 -17.81
CA ARG A 289 -17.97 -11.25 -16.59
C ARG A 289 -17.51 -12.51 -15.86
N LYS A 290 -17.18 -12.38 -14.57
CA LYS A 290 -16.83 -13.46 -13.63
C LYS A 290 -17.88 -13.53 -12.52
N GLU A 291 -17.76 -14.51 -11.63
CA GLU A 291 -18.66 -14.69 -10.47
C GLU A 291 -18.71 -13.44 -9.57
N ARG A 292 -17.55 -12.83 -9.32
CA ARG A 292 -17.37 -11.71 -8.38
C ARG A 292 -16.64 -10.51 -8.98
N ALA A 293 -16.60 -10.44 -10.30
CA ALA A 293 -15.93 -9.36 -11.00
C ALA A 293 -16.53 -9.14 -12.39
N VAL A 294 -16.42 -7.92 -12.90
CA VAL A 294 -16.71 -7.60 -14.30
C VAL A 294 -15.73 -6.55 -14.81
N GLY A 295 -15.28 -6.69 -16.05
CA GLY A 295 -14.30 -5.78 -16.61
C GLY A 295 -14.35 -5.71 -18.13
N ILE A 296 -13.47 -4.89 -18.68
CA ILE A 296 -13.25 -4.73 -20.11
C ILE A 296 -11.79 -5.00 -20.44
N VAL A 297 -11.55 -5.79 -21.48
CA VAL A 297 -10.21 -6.09 -22.01
C VAL A 297 -10.14 -5.65 -23.47
N PRO A 298 -8.96 -5.27 -23.99
CA PRO A 298 -8.84 -4.85 -25.37
C PRO A 298 -8.95 -6.05 -26.29
N LYS A 299 -9.63 -5.86 -27.42
CA LYS A 299 -9.64 -6.87 -28.50
C LYS A 299 -8.21 -7.11 -28.98
N ARG A 300 -7.98 -8.30 -29.53
CA ARG A 300 -6.65 -8.71 -30.02
C ARG A 300 -6.04 -7.65 -30.96
N GLY A 301 -4.84 -7.17 -30.61
CA GLY A 301 -4.11 -6.17 -31.39
C GLY A 301 -4.41 -4.72 -31.01
N HIS A 302 -5.36 -4.48 -30.10
CA HIS A 302 -5.65 -3.16 -29.55
C HIS A 302 -5.03 -2.97 -28.16
N LYS A 303 -4.85 -1.71 -27.80
CA LYS A 303 -4.48 -1.25 -26.46
C LYS A 303 -5.31 -0.03 -26.14
N PHE A 304 -5.67 0.12 -24.89
CA PHE A 304 -6.33 1.34 -24.44
C PHE A 304 -5.28 2.39 -24.09
N CYS A 305 -5.57 3.66 -24.32
CA CYS A 305 -4.77 4.72 -23.71
C CYS A 305 -5.14 4.85 -22.24
N ARG A 306 -4.17 5.27 -21.43
CA ARG A 306 -4.33 5.35 -19.98
C ARG A 306 -5.48 6.27 -19.60
N GLU A 307 -5.59 7.42 -20.23
CA GLU A 307 -6.59 8.44 -19.92
C GLU A 307 -8.02 7.91 -20.08
N THR A 308 -8.26 7.08 -21.11
CA THR A 308 -9.56 6.42 -21.28
C THR A 308 -9.82 5.38 -20.20
N LEU A 309 -8.80 4.67 -19.72
CA LEU A 309 -8.95 3.73 -18.60
C LEU A 309 -9.27 4.46 -17.29
N GLU A 310 -8.54 5.53 -16.97
CA GLU A 310 -8.79 6.33 -15.76
C GLU A 310 -10.21 6.93 -15.79
N GLU A 311 -10.63 7.50 -16.92
CA GLU A 311 -11.99 8.04 -17.10
C GLU A 311 -13.05 6.94 -16.95
N THR A 312 -12.82 5.76 -17.53
CA THR A 312 -13.73 4.62 -17.40
C THR A 312 -13.88 4.18 -15.94
N VAL A 313 -12.77 4.07 -15.20
CA VAL A 313 -12.80 3.72 -13.78
C VAL A 313 -13.58 4.77 -12.98
N LEU A 314 -13.30 6.06 -13.18
CA LEU A 314 -13.98 7.13 -12.46
C LEU A 314 -15.49 7.13 -12.71
N ILE A 315 -15.92 6.91 -13.95
CA ILE A 315 -17.34 6.82 -14.31
C ILE A 315 -18.00 5.64 -13.60
N VAL A 316 -17.42 4.45 -13.71
CA VAL A 316 -17.97 3.22 -13.12
C VAL A 316 -18.00 3.33 -11.60
N GLN A 317 -16.90 3.77 -10.99
CA GLN A 317 -16.81 4.00 -9.55
C GLN A 317 -17.89 4.97 -9.10
N LYS A 318 -18.06 6.11 -9.77
CA LYS A 318 -19.04 7.12 -9.35
C LYS A 318 -20.48 6.60 -9.44
N ILE A 319 -20.80 5.85 -10.49
CA ILE A 319 -22.13 5.24 -10.66
C ILE A 319 -22.42 4.22 -9.55
N LEU A 320 -21.44 3.41 -9.19
CA LEU A 320 -21.60 2.41 -8.14
C LEU A 320 -21.69 3.06 -6.75
N GLU A 321 -20.85 4.05 -6.45
CA GLU A 321 -20.86 4.77 -5.16
C GLU A 321 -22.21 5.44 -4.84
N ILE A 322 -22.92 5.97 -5.85
CA ILE A 322 -24.23 6.61 -5.65
C ILE A 322 -25.40 5.61 -5.66
N SER A 323 -25.15 4.35 -6.05
CA SER A 323 -26.19 3.31 -6.10
C SER A 323 -26.47 2.75 -4.71
N GLU A 324 -27.71 2.31 -4.47
CA GLU A 324 -28.08 1.70 -3.18
C GLU A 324 -27.26 0.42 -2.90
N VAL A 325 -26.97 -0.37 -3.93
CA VAL A 325 -26.21 -1.62 -3.79
C VAL A 325 -24.74 -1.36 -3.48
N GLY A 326 -24.13 -0.32 -4.08
CA GLY A 326 -22.75 0.07 -3.78
C GLY A 326 -22.55 0.67 -2.38
N GLN A 327 -23.64 1.04 -1.69
CA GLN A 327 -23.60 1.39 -0.26
C GLN A 327 -23.64 0.16 0.65
N ARG A 328 -24.16 -0.98 0.16
CA ARG A 328 -24.28 -2.23 0.92
C ARG A 328 -23.11 -3.17 0.71
N LEU A 329 -22.51 -3.16 -0.48
CA LEU A 329 -21.41 -4.04 -0.84
C LEU A 329 -20.12 -3.27 -1.08
N PRO A 330 -19.00 -3.71 -0.49
CA PRO A 330 -17.69 -3.20 -0.87
C PRO A 330 -17.36 -3.66 -2.29
N PHE A 331 -16.75 -2.76 -3.05
CA PHE A 331 -16.25 -3.04 -4.39
C PHE A 331 -15.00 -2.20 -4.64
N CYS A 332 -14.24 -2.61 -5.65
CA CYS A 332 -13.11 -1.86 -6.14
C CYS A 332 -13.14 -1.82 -7.67
N ALA A 333 -13.11 -0.61 -8.24
CA ALA A 333 -13.00 -0.39 -9.68
C ALA A 333 -11.60 0.13 -9.96
N PHE A 334 -10.87 -0.44 -10.91
CA PHE A 334 -9.46 -0.11 -11.08
C PHE A 334 -8.97 -0.24 -12.51
N ASN A 335 -7.89 0.49 -12.80
CA ASN A 335 -7.15 0.46 -14.05
C ASN A 335 -6.00 -0.55 -13.92
N GLY A 336 -6.06 -1.67 -14.63
CA GLY A 336 -5.01 -2.70 -14.65
C GLY A 336 -3.92 -2.45 -15.70
N GLY A 337 -3.70 -1.19 -16.09
CA GLY A 337 -2.66 -0.76 -17.04
C GLY A 337 -3.06 -0.91 -18.52
N ASN A 338 -3.85 -1.93 -18.86
CA ASN A 338 -4.41 -2.11 -20.20
C ASN A 338 -5.82 -2.73 -20.20
N ASP A 339 -6.45 -2.84 -19.04
CA ASP A 339 -7.83 -3.27 -18.84
C ASP A 339 -8.47 -2.47 -17.67
N VAL A 340 -9.79 -2.60 -17.51
CA VAL A 340 -10.50 -2.07 -16.35
C VAL A 340 -11.34 -3.18 -15.75
N PHE A 341 -11.27 -3.36 -14.44
CA PHE A 341 -12.08 -4.33 -13.71
C PHE A 341 -12.79 -3.68 -12.53
N VAL A 342 -13.94 -4.25 -12.19
CA VAL A 342 -14.69 -4.02 -10.96
C VAL A 342 -14.80 -5.34 -10.23
N ASP A 343 -14.18 -5.42 -9.07
CA ASP A 343 -14.20 -6.58 -8.19
C ASP A 343 -15.14 -6.35 -7.00
N ILE A 344 -15.83 -7.40 -6.55
CA ILE A 344 -16.52 -7.40 -5.26
C ILE A 344 -15.48 -7.59 -4.15
N GLY A 345 -15.52 -6.72 -3.15
CA GLY A 345 -14.48 -6.59 -2.14
C GLY A 345 -13.42 -5.56 -2.52
N ASP A 346 -12.41 -5.44 -1.65
CA ASP A 346 -11.23 -4.62 -1.87
C ASP A 346 -10.02 -5.22 -1.11
N LYS A 347 -8.80 -4.72 -1.36
CA LYS A 347 -7.58 -5.21 -0.69
C LYS A 347 -7.64 -5.21 0.84
N SER A 348 -8.46 -4.37 1.47
CA SER A 348 -8.62 -4.43 2.93
C SER A 348 -9.20 -5.77 3.40
N TRP A 349 -10.16 -6.31 2.64
CA TRP A 349 -10.75 -7.63 2.89
C TRP A 349 -9.74 -8.76 2.65
N GLY A 350 -8.87 -8.61 1.64
CA GLY A 350 -7.77 -9.52 1.39
C GLY A 350 -6.79 -9.59 2.57
N VAL A 351 -6.39 -8.42 3.09
CA VAL A 351 -5.52 -8.32 4.28
C VAL A 351 -6.20 -8.89 5.53
N LEU A 352 -7.46 -8.55 5.79
CA LEU A 352 -8.24 -9.09 6.92
C LEU A 352 -8.38 -10.63 6.83
N ALA A 353 -8.53 -11.17 5.62
CA ALA A 353 -8.54 -12.62 5.41
C ALA A 353 -7.19 -13.25 5.74
N CYS A 354 -6.06 -12.65 5.31
CA CYS A 354 -4.72 -13.11 5.72
C CYS A 354 -4.57 -13.10 7.25
N GLN A 355 -4.95 -12.00 7.91
CA GLN A 355 -4.94 -11.88 9.37
C GLN A 355 -5.73 -13.00 10.04
N ARG A 356 -6.95 -13.29 9.55
CA ARG A 356 -7.80 -14.39 10.03
C ARG A 356 -7.16 -15.77 9.84
N ILE A 357 -6.65 -16.06 8.65
CA ILE A 357 -6.04 -17.36 8.30
C ILE A 357 -4.88 -17.67 9.26
N PHE A 358 -4.09 -16.66 9.62
CA PHE A 358 -2.96 -16.82 10.53
C PHE A 358 -3.32 -16.70 12.02
N GLY A 359 -4.60 -16.90 12.38
CA GLY A 359 -5.03 -16.97 13.77
C GLY A 359 -5.59 -15.67 14.34
N GLY A 360 -5.91 -14.69 13.50
CA GLY A 360 -6.47 -13.40 13.91
C GLY A 360 -5.41 -12.38 14.31
N ILE A 361 -4.36 -12.25 13.50
CA ILE A 361 -3.28 -11.26 13.72
C ILE A 361 -3.87 -9.84 13.66
N GLU A 362 -3.57 -9.01 14.65
CA GLU A 362 -4.08 -7.64 14.70
C GLU A 362 -3.47 -6.73 13.62
N GLY A 363 -4.21 -5.70 13.21
CA GLY A 363 -3.70 -4.65 12.32
C GLY A 363 -2.49 -3.88 12.90
N SER A 364 -2.35 -3.86 14.23
CA SER A 364 -1.21 -3.31 14.99
C SER A 364 0.06 -4.17 14.90
N LYS A 365 -0.05 -5.39 14.35
CA LYS A 365 1.01 -6.39 14.13
C LYS A 365 1.17 -6.75 12.65
N THR A 366 0.45 -6.05 11.79
CA THR A 366 0.40 -6.29 10.35
C THR A 366 0.90 -5.07 9.60
N LEU A 367 1.84 -5.25 8.67
CA LEU A 367 2.29 -4.23 7.73
C LEU A 367 1.85 -4.62 6.32
N HIS A 368 1.08 -3.76 5.66
CA HIS A 368 0.88 -3.84 4.21
C HIS A 368 1.92 -2.99 3.48
N VAL A 369 2.48 -3.52 2.41
CA VAL A 369 3.47 -2.88 1.55
C VAL A 369 2.84 -2.79 0.16
N GLY A 370 2.58 -1.59 -0.34
CA GLY A 370 1.88 -1.41 -1.62
C GLY A 370 2.04 -0.01 -2.23
N ASP A 371 1.75 0.12 -3.52
CA ASP A 371 1.77 1.39 -4.23
C ASP A 371 0.41 2.07 -4.23
N GLN A 372 0.34 3.28 -3.65
CA GLN A 372 -0.88 4.08 -3.59
C GLN A 372 -0.87 5.26 -4.58
N PHE A 373 0.15 5.35 -5.45
CA PHE A 373 0.21 6.31 -6.56
C PHE A 373 -0.61 5.84 -7.77
N LEU A 374 -0.64 4.54 -8.02
CA LEU A 374 -1.36 3.94 -9.13
C LEU A 374 -2.79 3.63 -8.72
N SER A 375 -3.71 4.56 -9.01
CA SER A 375 -5.10 4.28 -9.43
C SER A 375 -6.00 5.52 -9.20
N ALA A 376 -6.70 5.96 -10.24
CA ALA A 376 -8.14 6.17 -10.04
C ALA A 376 -8.71 4.78 -9.73
N GLY A 377 -9.22 4.55 -8.51
CA GLY A 377 -9.70 3.23 -8.07
C GLY A 377 -9.38 2.83 -6.63
N ALA A 378 -8.32 3.38 -6.05
CA ALA A 378 -8.03 3.32 -4.61
C ALA A 378 -7.67 1.93 -4.01
N ASN A 379 -7.29 0.93 -4.79
CA ASN A 379 -7.17 -0.47 -4.32
C ASN A 379 -6.21 -0.58 -3.12
N ASP A 380 -4.97 -0.09 -3.23
CA ASP A 380 -3.97 -0.16 -2.15
C ASP A 380 -4.27 0.78 -0.99
N PHE A 381 -4.94 1.89 -1.25
CA PHE A 381 -5.33 2.80 -0.19
C PHE A 381 -6.30 2.15 0.79
N LYS A 382 -7.14 1.22 0.32
CA LYS A 382 -8.11 0.50 1.17
C LYS A 382 -7.42 -0.39 2.20
N ALA A 383 -6.23 -0.93 1.93
CA ALA A 383 -5.49 -1.76 2.88
C ALA A 383 -5.23 -1.06 4.24
N ARG A 384 -5.18 0.28 4.24
CA ARG A 384 -5.09 1.12 5.45
C ARG A 384 -6.29 0.99 6.39
N LEU A 385 -7.39 0.40 5.94
CA LEU A 385 -8.55 0.12 6.79
C LEU A 385 -8.37 -1.16 7.62
N ALA A 386 -7.41 -2.01 7.25
CA ALA A 386 -7.16 -3.30 7.89
C ALA A 386 -5.87 -3.34 8.73
N CYS A 387 -4.86 -2.54 8.39
CA CYS A 387 -3.56 -2.59 9.05
C CYS A 387 -2.70 -1.33 8.82
N THR A 388 -1.51 -1.30 9.44
CA THR A 388 -0.48 -0.32 9.07
C THR A 388 -0.04 -0.51 7.61
N THR A 389 0.30 0.55 6.89
CA THR A 389 0.65 0.49 5.47
C THR A 389 1.84 1.38 5.12
N ALA A 390 2.90 0.77 4.58
CA ALA A 390 3.99 1.48 3.94
C ALA A 390 3.65 1.76 2.47
N TRP A 391 3.71 3.04 2.08
CA TRP A 391 3.46 3.46 0.71
C TRP A 391 4.74 3.47 -0.10
N ILE A 392 4.83 2.60 -1.10
CA ILE A 392 5.97 2.38 -1.96
C ILE A 392 5.71 2.94 -3.36
N ALA A 393 6.73 3.39 -4.09
CA ALA A 393 6.57 3.89 -5.46
C ALA A 393 7.07 2.91 -6.54
N ASN A 394 7.77 1.86 -6.16
CA ASN A 394 8.40 0.87 -7.05
C ASN A 394 9.06 -0.27 -6.24
N PRO A 395 9.46 -1.39 -6.89
CA PRO A 395 10.12 -2.50 -6.21
C PRO A 395 11.42 -2.15 -5.48
N GLN A 396 12.16 -1.13 -5.93
CA GLN A 396 13.40 -0.71 -5.27
C GLN A 396 13.14 -0.08 -3.90
N GLU A 397 12.06 0.68 -3.74
CA GLU A 397 11.64 1.19 -2.44
C GLU A 397 11.13 0.05 -1.52
N THR A 398 10.52 -1.01 -2.07
CA THR A 398 10.20 -2.24 -1.30
C THR A 398 11.47 -2.84 -0.71
N CYS A 399 12.51 -3.03 -1.53
CA CYS A 399 13.82 -3.51 -1.06
C CYS A 399 14.37 -2.65 0.08
N GLN A 400 14.36 -1.32 -0.08
CA GLN A 400 14.87 -0.40 0.92
C GLN A 400 14.07 -0.46 2.23
N LEU A 401 12.74 -0.58 2.15
CA LEU A 401 11.90 -0.74 3.33
C LEU A 401 12.23 -2.04 4.07
N LEU A 402 12.39 -3.16 3.35
CA LEU A 402 12.70 -4.44 3.97
C LEU A 402 14.10 -4.45 4.62
N ASP A 403 15.10 -3.81 3.99
CA ASP A 403 16.41 -3.59 4.61
C ASP A 403 16.30 -2.74 5.88
N GLU A 404 15.49 -1.68 5.82
CA GLU A 404 15.27 -0.81 6.97
C GLU A 404 14.56 -1.53 8.13
N ILE A 405 13.59 -2.42 7.86
CA ILE A 405 12.97 -3.27 8.88
C ILE A 405 14.03 -4.09 9.61
N THR A 406 14.93 -4.74 8.85
CA THR A 406 16.02 -5.54 9.41
C THR A 406 16.99 -4.71 10.25
N GLU A 407 17.43 -3.55 9.73
CA GLU A 407 18.31 -2.63 10.48
C GLU A 407 17.67 -2.14 11.79
N LEU A 408 16.40 -1.75 11.74
CA LEU A 408 15.68 -1.22 12.90
C LEU A 408 15.40 -2.31 13.95
N ASP A 409 15.11 -3.53 13.53
CA ASP A 409 14.92 -4.67 14.42
C ASP A 409 16.23 -5.01 15.15
N GLU A 410 17.37 -5.04 14.45
CA GLU A 410 18.67 -5.22 15.07
C GLU A 410 19.00 -4.12 16.08
N VAL A 411 18.75 -2.85 15.73
CA VAL A 411 18.95 -1.72 16.63
C VAL A 411 18.06 -1.84 17.87
N HIS A 412 16.81 -2.27 17.70
CA HIS A 412 15.89 -2.46 18.82
C HIS A 412 16.34 -3.60 19.75
N GLN A 413 16.71 -4.75 19.19
CA GLN A 413 17.21 -5.89 19.96
C GLN A 413 18.49 -5.57 20.75
N ARG A 414 19.38 -4.73 20.20
CA ARG A 414 20.58 -4.27 20.94
C ARG A 414 20.27 -3.33 22.09
N LYS A 415 19.13 -2.61 22.05
CA LYS A 415 18.69 -1.71 23.12
C LYS A 415 17.91 -2.43 24.22
N THR A 416 17.29 -3.57 23.91
CA THR A 416 16.45 -4.34 24.85
C THR A 416 17.15 -5.54 25.49
N ARG A 417 18.34 -5.92 24.99
CA ARG A 417 19.31 -6.78 25.68
C ARG A 417 20.13 -5.95 26.67
#